data_AF-A0A7X8V8I7-F1
#
_entry.id   AF-A0A7X8V8I7-F1
#
_cell.length_a   1.000
_cell.length_b   1.000
_cell.length_c   1.000
_cell.angle_alpha   90.00
_cell.angle_beta   90.00
_cell.angle_gamma   90.00
#
_symmetry.space_group_name_H-M   'P 1'
#
loop_
_entity.id
_entity.type
_entity.pdbx_description
1 polymer ?
#
loop_
_entity_poly.entity_id
_entity_poly.type
_entity_poly.pdbx_seq_one_letter_code
_entity_poly.pdbx_strand_id
1 'polypeptide(L)'
;MSTSSEVTVQVNGTTLSQINATDYSEVVNFTKDAVITFSGLDDIASYYFDPDYLYLSGMDMMFKAATGLYTVDMLGYKKDIRFKRMKDATTKATINEHGLWLMGWGVASPSVKNYQFGWNPGYSYCVAETANDSHVYRFSGKASNGEYDQTVGTRFRSDYLSFKYFGQDGWGAEKGKMLSPDATVELTANAAALLKDAGDLMLKDGVQLVPGATYVLTIDLSVLGKETIDFYKQD
;
A
#
# COMPACT_ATOMS: atom_id res chain seq x y z
N MET A 1 -39.66 19.12 -7.78
CA MET A 1 -38.56 18.58 -6.96
C MET A 1 -37.86 17.56 -7.82
N SER A 2 -36.68 17.89 -8.36
CA SER A 2 -35.87 16.89 -9.06
C SER A 2 -35.22 16.05 -7.96
N THR A 3 -35.69 14.82 -7.77
CA THR A 3 -34.95 13.83 -6.98
C THR A 3 -33.64 13.62 -7.73
N SER A 4 -32.51 14.13 -7.19
CA SER A 4 -31.22 13.62 -7.63
C SER A 4 -31.26 12.13 -7.34
N SER A 5 -31.17 11.29 -8.37
CA SER A 5 -30.94 9.87 -8.18
C SER A 5 -29.68 9.74 -7.34
N GLU A 6 -29.79 9.19 -6.13
CA GLU A 6 -28.61 8.82 -5.34
C GLU A 6 -27.77 7.88 -6.20
N VAL A 7 -26.57 8.34 -6.55
CA VAL A 7 -25.62 7.52 -7.31
C VAL A 7 -25.19 6.40 -6.38
N THR A 8 -25.56 5.17 -6.72
CA THR A 8 -25.14 3.98 -5.98
C THR A 8 -23.77 3.55 -6.52
N VAL A 9 -22.72 3.82 -5.76
CA VAL A 9 -21.36 3.36 -6.07
C VAL A 9 -21.20 1.92 -5.60
N GLN A 10 -20.70 1.04 -6.47
CA GLN A 10 -20.45 -0.35 -6.10
C GLN A 10 -19.08 -0.84 -6.55
N VAL A 11 -18.51 -1.77 -5.77
CA VAL A 11 -17.31 -2.54 -6.12
C VAL A 11 -17.65 -4.02 -5.99
N ASN A 12 -17.46 -4.80 -7.06
CA ASN A 12 -17.81 -6.22 -7.11
C ASN A 12 -19.28 -6.51 -6.70
N GLY A 13 -20.19 -5.59 -7.03
CA GLY A 13 -21.61 -5.67 -6.66
C GLY A 13 -21.93 -5.30 -5.20
N THR A 14 -20.92 -5.06 -4.36
CA THR A 14 -21.12 -4.51 -3.01
C THR A 14 -21.33 -3.00 -3.11
N THR A 15 -22.45 -2.51 -2.61
CA THR A 15 -22.72 -1.08 -2.47
C THR A 15 -21.81 -0.46 -1.43
N LEU A 16 -21.12 0.62 -1.80
CA LEU A 16 -20.26 1.35 -0.87
C LEU A 16 -21.05 2.35 -0.05
N SER A 17 -20.68 2.48 1.23
CA SER A 17 -21.22 3.51 2.10
C SER A 17 -20.61 4.87 1.75
N GLN A 18 -21.47 5.88 1.57
CA GLN A 18 -21.01 7.25 1.31
C GLN A 18 -20.43 7.88 2.59
N ILE A 19 -19.18 8.32 2.54
CA ILE A 19 -18.49 8.99 3.65
C ILE A 19 -18.69 10.50 3.56
N ASN A 20 -18.60 11.05 2.35
CA ASN A 20 -18.90 12.44 2.04
C ASN A 20 -19.33 12.57 0.56
N ALA A 21 -19.48 13.79 0.05
CA ALA A 21 -19.97 14.05 -1.30
C ALA A 21 -19.22 13.30 -2.41
N THR A 22 -17.93 12.98 -2.23
CA THR A 22 -17.10 12.32 -3.25
C THR A 22 -16.44 11.02 -2.80
N ASP A 23 -16.44 10.74 -1.50
CA ASP A 23 -15.70 9.62 -0.93
C ASP A 23 -16.64 8.52 -0.44
N TYR A 24 -16.28 7.28 -0.75
CA TYR A 24 -17.06 6.09 -0.46
C TYR A 24 -16.14 5.01 0.11
N SER A 25 -16.65 4.17 1.02
CA SER A 25 -15.90 3.08 1.60
C SER A 25 -16.80 1.93 2.00
N GLU A 26 -16.32 0.71 1.81
CA GLU A 26 -16.96 -0.50 2.38
C GLU A 26 -15.94 -1.64 2.47
N VAL A 27 -16.23 -2.63 3.30
CA VAL A 27 -15.47 -3.90 3.33
C VAL A 27 -15.99 -4.83 2.24
N VAL A 28 -15.09 -5.24 1.34
CA VAL A 28 -15.37 -6.11 0.20
C VAL A 28 -14.41 -7.30 0.21
N ASN A 29 -14.92 -8.48 -0.15
CA ASN A 29 -14.08 -9.64 -0.37
C ASN A 29 -13.50 -9.61 -1.79
N PHE A 30 -12.17 -9.61 -1.90
CA PHE A 30 -11.48 -9.68 -3.17
C PHE A 30 -10.80 -11.04 -3.35
N THR A 31 -10.80 -11.52 -4.59
CA THR A 31 -10.07 -12.73 -4.97
C THR A 31 -8.87 -12.34 -5.81
N LYS A 32 -7.69 -12.83 -5.46
CA LYS A 32 -6.47 -12.62 -6.24
C LYS A 32 -6.69 -13.07 -7.69
N ASP A 33 -6.24 -12.27 -8.63
CA ASP A 33 -6.33 -12.48 -10.08
C ASP A 33 -7.78 -12.59 -10.60
N ALA A 34 -8.75 -12.06 -9.85
CA ALA A 34 -10.12 -11.87 -10.32
C ALA A 34 -10.34 -10.44 -10.82
N VAL A 35 -11.26 -10.30 -11.77
CA VAL A 35 -11.73 -9.00 -12.28
C VAL A 35 -12.39 -8.22 -11.14
N ILE A 36 -12.10 -6.92 -11.07
CA ILE A 36 -12.80 -5.97 -10.23
C ILE A 36 -13.77 -5.17 -11.09
N THR A 37 -15.03 -5.11 -10.67
CA THR A 37 -16.04 -4.28 -11.32
C THR A 37 -16.33 -3.05 -10.48
N PHE A 38 -16.33 -1.88 -11.13
CA PHE A 38 -16.75 -0.62 -10.54
C PHE A 38 -18.03 -0.16 -11.25
N SER A 39 -19.03 0.29 -10.49
CA SER A 39 -20.25 0.90 -11.03
C SER A 39 -20.64 2.15 -10.23
N GLY A 40 -21.42 3.03 -10.86
CA GLY A 40 -21.83 4.29 -10.24
C GLY A 40 -20.74 5.38 -10.23
N LEU A 41 -19.66 5.22 -11.00
CA LEU A 41 -18.61 6.22 -11.16
C LEU A 41 -18.23 6.34 -12.64
N ASP A 42 -18.51 7.50 -13.25
CA ASP A 42 -18.27 7.71 -14.68
C ASP A 42 -16.78 7.93 -15.02
N ASP A 43 -15.95 8.27 -14.04
CA ASP A 43 -14.56 8.69 -14.24
C ASP A 43 -13.52 7.82 -13.52
N ILE A 44 -13.84 6.54 -13.27
CA ILE A 44 -12.93 5.58 -12.63
C ILE A 44 -11.55 5.50 -13.28
N ALA A 45 -11.49 5.68 -14.61
CA ALA A 45 -10.24 5.68 -15.38
C ALA A 45 -9.28 6.83 -15.01
N SER A 46 -9.76 7.87 -14.31
CA SER A 46 -8.94 8.98 -13.81
C SER A 46 -8.30 8.69 -12.45
N TYR A 47 -8.70 7.61 -11.77
CA TYR A 47 -8.17 7.26 -10.46
C TYR A 47 -6.80 6.62 -10.58
N TYR A 48 -5.98 6.84 -9.57
CA TYR A 48 -4.72 6.14 -9.42
C TYR A 48 -4.96 4.65 -9.15
N PHE A 49 -4.32 3.81 -9.95
CA PHE A 49 -4.29 2.37 -9.75
C PHE A 49 -2.99 2.00 -9.05
N ASP A 50 -3.10 1.63 -7.77
CA ASP A 50 -1.97 1.17 -6.99
C ASP A 50 -1.39 -0.13 -7.60
N PRO A 51 -0.13 -0.13 -8.09
CA PRO A 51 0.45 -1.26 -8.80
C PRO A 51 0.67 -2.50 -7.93
N ASP A 52 0.52 -2.40 -6.61
CA ASP A 52 0.64 -3.55 -5.71
C ASP A 52 -0.71 -4.23 -5.42
N TYR A 53 -1.82 -3.50 -5.58
CA TYR A 53 -3.17 -4.01 -5.41
C TYR A 53 -3.90 -4.27 -6.72
N LEU A 54 -3.51 -3.59 -7.80
CA LEU A 54 -4.23 -3.59 -9.07
C LEU A 54 -3.29 -3.83 -10.25
N TYR A 55 -3.79 -4.51 -11.28
CA TYR A 55 -3.14 -4.60 -12.59
C TYR A 55 -4.19 -4.71 -13.71
N LEU A 56 -3.80 -4.36 -14.93
CA LEU A 56 -4.65 -4.54 -16.11
C LEU A 56 -4.35 -5.86 -16.80
N SER A 57 -5.39 -6.61 -17.16
CA SER A 57 -5.33 -7.75 -18.06
C SER A 57 -6.22 -7.47 -19.27
N GLY A 58 -5.61 -6.98 -20.35
CA GLY A 58 -6.36 -6.42 -21.48
C GLY A 58 -7.12 -5.16 -21.05
N MET A 59 -8.46 -5.20 -21.12
CA MET A 59 -9.34 -4.11 -20.65
C MET A 59 -9.81 -4.29 -19.21
N ASP A 60 -9.57 -5.46 -18.61
CA ASP A 60 -10.07 -5.79 -17.29
C ASP A 60 -9.11 -5.29 -16.21
N MET A 61 -9.67 -4.67 -15.17
CA MET A 61 -8.96 -4.37 -13.93
C MET A 61 -8.96 -5.61 -13.04
N MET A 62 -7.81 -6.01 -12.55
CA MET A 62 -7.61 -7.23 -11.78
C MET A 62 -7.12 -6.92 -10.37
N PHE A 63 -7.58 -7.69 -9.38
CA PHE A 63 -7.05 -7.61 -8.02
C PHE A 63 -5.74 -8.40 -7.90
N LYS A 64 -4.65 -7.72 -7.55
CA LYS A 64 -3.30 -8.30 -7.50
C LYS A 64 -2.95 -8.94 -6.17
N ALA A 65 -3.40 -8.35 -5.06
CA ALA A 65 -3.03 -8.78 -3.72
C ALA A 65 -3.68 -10.11 -3.34
N ALA A 66 -3.24 -10.70 -2.24
CA ALA A 66 -3.79 -11.94 -1.70
C ALA A 66 -5.31 -11.87 -1.49
N THR A 67 -6.02 -12.97 -1.76
CA THR A 67 -7.46 -13.11 -1.53
C THR A 67 -7.82 -12.79 -0.07
N GLY A 68 -8.91 -12.05 0.15
CA GLY A 68 -9.45 -11.79 1.48
C GLY A 68 -10.32 -10.53 1.57
N LEU A 69 -10.65 -10.14 2.80
CA LEU A 69 -11.41 -8.94 3.08
C LEU A 69 -10.52 -7.70 3.05
N TYR A 70 -10.97 -6.67 2.35
CA TYR A 70 -10.33 -5.37 2.33
C TYR A 70 -11.37 -4.26 2.45
N THR A 71 -11.05 -3.15 3.12
CA THR A 71 -11.76 -1.92 2.77
C THR A 71 -11.36 -1.51 1.36
N VAL A 72 -12.30 -0.96 0.60
CA VAL A 72 -12.02 -0.21 -0.63
C VAL A 72 -12.45 1.23 -0.42
N ASP A 73 -11.48 2.12 -0.17
CA ASP A 73 -11.73 3.55 -0.02
C ASP A 73 -11.60 4.22 -1.40
N MET A 74 -12.73 4.67 -1.95
CA MET A 74 -12.79 5.44 -3.18
C MET A 74 -12.74 6.94 -2.82
N LEU A 75 -11.62 7.60 -3.06
CA LEU A 75 -11.40 9.00 -2.69
C LEU A 75 -11.55 9.92 -3.90
N GLY A 76 -12.76 10.44 -4.13
CA GLY A 76 -13.13 11.07 -5.40
C GLY A 76 -12.47 12.41 -5.68
N TYR A 77 -12.18 13.23 -4.66
CA TYR A 77 -11.40 14.46 -4.85
C TYR A 77 -9.92 14.16 -5.14
N LYS A 78 -9.36 13.15 -4.47
CA LYS A 78 -7.95 12.76 -4.61
C LYS A 78 -7.67 11.90 -5.84
N LYS A 79 -8.72 11.35 -6.46
CA LYS A 79 -8.62 10.36 -7.53
C LYS A 79 -7.72 9.19 -7.13
N ASP A 80 -8.03 8.60 -5.98
CA ASP A 80 -7.22 7.56 -5.34
C ASP A 80 -8.12 6.42 -4.85
N ILE A 81 -7.63 5.18 -4.99
CA ILE A 81 -8.29 3.97 -4.49
C ILE A 81 -7.36 3.33 -3.48
N ARG A 82 -7.82 3.16 -2.24
CA ARG A 82 -7.00 2.56 -1.17
C ARG A 82 -7.60 1.28 -0.68
N PHE A 83 -6.74 0.27 -0.55
CA PHE A 83 -7.10 -1.01 0.03
C PHE A 83 -6.45 -1.15 1.39
N LYS A 84 -7.19 -1.68 2.37
CA LYS A 84 -6.65 -2.04 3.68
C LYS A 84 -7.14 -3.42 4.05
N ARG A 85 -6.23 -4.33 4.40
CA ARG A 85 -6.57 -5.70 4.79
C ARG A 85 -7.44 -5.64 6.06
N MET A 86 -8.54 -6.38 6.04
CA MET A 86 -9.50 -6.45 7.13
C MET A 86 -9.57 -7.87 7.67
N LYS A 87 -9.69 -7.98 8.99
CA LYS A 87 -10.01 -9.24 9.67
C LYS A 87 -11.50 -9.56 9.50
N ASP A 88 -12.33 -8.54 9.68
CA ASP A 88 -13.78 -8.60 9.62
C ASP A 88 -14.35 -7.25 9.13
N ALA A 89 -15.68 -7.10 9.15
CA ALA A 89 -16.36 -5.90 8.65
C ALA A 89 -15.97 -4.58 9.36
N THR A 90 -15.35 -4.64 10.55
CA THR A 90 -15.06 -3.47 11.38
C THR A 90 -13.60 -3.37 11.83
N THR A 91 -12.86 -4.47 11.78
CA THR A 91 -11.51 -4.59 12.36
C THR A 91 -10.46 -4.71 11.27
N LYS A 92 -9.47 -3.80 11.28
CA LYS A 92 -8.27 -3.87 10.44
C LYS A 92 -7.46 -5.12 10.80
N ALA A 93 -6.87 -5.77 9.80
CA ALA A 93 -6.04 -6.94 10.01
C ALA A 93 -4.71 -6.57 10.68
N THR A 94 -4.29 -7.40 11.62
CA THR A 94 -2.92 -7.44 12.14
C THR A 94 -2.07 -8.41 11.31
N ILE A 95 -0.78 -8.54 11.61
CA ILE A 95 0.13 -9.43 10.90
C ILE A 95 -0.32 -10.90 10.95
N ASN A 96 -0.95 -11.32 12.05
CA ASN A 96 -1.53 -12.66 12.19
C ASN A 96 -2.75 -12.89 11.26
N GLU A 97 -3.36 -11.81 10.78
CA GLU A 97 -4.43 -11.82 9.79
C GLU A 97 -3.95 -11.30 8.42
N HIS A 98 -2.63 -11.37 8.18
CA HIS A 98 -1.95 -10.97 6.96
C HIS A 98 -1.99 -9.46 6.66
N GLY A 99 -2.23 -8.61 7.66
CA GLY A 99 -2.11 -7.16 7.55
C GLY A 99 -0.72 -6.65 7.94
N LEU A 100 -0.02 -6.01 7.00
CA LEU A 100 1.25 -5.31 7.25
C LEU A 100 1.08 -3.82 6.94
N TRP A 101 1.66 -2.95 7.76
CA TRP A 101 1.40 -1.52 7.73
C TRP A 101 2.70 -0.73 7.67
N LEU A 102 2.75 0.31 6.84
CA LEU A 102 3.93 1.11 6.57
C LEU A 102 3.70 2.55 7.03
N MET A 103 4.62 3.04 7.87
CA MET A 103 4.69 4.44 8.31
C MET A 103 6.08 4.97 8.05
N GLY A 104 6.19 6.28 7.81
CA GLY A 104 7.47 6.92 7.60
C GLY A 104 7.44 8.09 6.64
N TRP A 105 8.55 8.80 6.62
CA TRP A 105 8.82 9.90 5.70
C TRP A 105 9.61 9.40 4.50
N GLY A 106 9.34 9.99 3.34
CA GLY A 106 9.89 9.55 2.05
C GLY A 106 9.14 8.39 1.40
N VAL A 107 8.16 7.79 2.07
CA VAL A 107 7.20 6.82 1.49
C VAL A 107 5.81 7.43 1.42
N ALA A 108 5.14 7.23 0.28
CA ALA A 108 3.91 7.94 -0.04
C ALA A 108 2.99 7.16 -0.99
N SER A 109 1.71 7.53 -1.03
CA SER A 109 0.77 7.09 -2.06
C SER A 109 -0.44 8.03 -2.12
N PRO A 110 -0.85 8.54 -3.30
CA PRO A 110 -0.34 8.18 -4.63
C PRO A 110 0.90 8.98 -5.07
N SER A 111 1.26 10.06 -4.36
CA SER A 111 2.43 10.89 -4.65
C SER A 111 3.03 11.49 -3.37
N VAL A 112 4.32 11.83 -3.39
CA VAL A 112 5.06 12.36 -2.24
C VAL A 112 4.46 13.68 -1.74
N LYS A 113 4.11 14.62 -2.63
CA LYS A 113 3.53 15.90 -2.20
C LYS A 113 2.17 15.74 -1.53
N ASN A 114 1.34 14.83 -2.04
CA ASN A 114 -0.07 14.75 -1.65
C ASN A 114 -0.26 13.93 -0.38
N TYR A 115 0.55 12.89 -0.18
CA TYR A 115 0.36 11.99 0.97
C TYR A 115 1.58 11.12 1.29
N GLN A 116 2.54 11.67 2.04
CA GLN A 116 3.50 10.83 2.77
C GLN A 116 2.80 10.17 3.95
N PHE A 117 3.18 8.94 4.28
CA PHE A 117 2.53 8.19 5.36
C PHE A 117 2.81 8.81 6.73
N GLY A 118 4.01 9.37 6.90
CA GLY A 118 4.45 9.98 8.14
C GLY A 118 4.43 9.00 9.31
N TRP A 119 4.64 9.50 10.52
CA TRP A 119 4.57 8.72 11.75
C TRP A 119 3.20 8.92 12.42
N ASN A 120 2.14 8.48 11.73
CA ASN A 120 0.76 8.78 12.11
C ASN A 120 -0.08 7.48 12.28
N PRO A 121 -0.13 6.93 13.50
CA PRO A 121 -0.94 5.75 13.82
C PRO A 121 -2.40 5.89 13.39
N GLY A 122 -2.98 4.81 12.86
CA GLY A 122 -4.36 4.79 12.35
C GLY A 122 -4.51 5.31 10.91
N TYR A 123 -3.44 5.84 10.32
CA TYR A 123 -3.36 6.32 8.95
C TYR A 123 -2.22 5.66 8.15
N SER A 124 -1.69 4.54 8.65
CA SER A 124 -0.60 3.81 8.00
C SER A 124 -1.04 3.25 6.64
N TYR A 125 -0.10 3.07 5.73
CA TYR A 125 -0.38 2.41 4.46
C TYR A 125 -0.39 0.90 4.64
N CYS A 126 -1.48 0.22 4.27
CA CYS A 126 -1.53 -1.24 4.27
C CYS A 126 -0.73 -1.77 3.07
N VAL A 127 0.30 -2.57 3.33
CA VAL A 127 1.16 -3.17 2.30
C VAL A 127 0.49 -4.40 1.73
N ALA A 128 0.49 -4.55 0.40
CA ALA A 128 -0.14 -5.68 -0.26
C ALA A 128 0.67 -6.98 -0.04
N GLU A 129 0.00 -8.02 0.47
CA GLU A 129 0.54 -9.38 0.43
C GLU A 129 0.47 -9.91 -1.01
N THR A 130 1.57 -10.48 -1.49
CA THR A 130 1.77 -10.81 -2.92
C THR A 130 1.06 -12.09 -3.35
N ALA A 131 0.88 -13.04 -2.43
CA ALA A 131 0.20 -14.30 -2.65
C ALA A 131 -0.51 -14.76 -1.37
N ASN A 132 -1.52 -15.62 -1.51
CA ASN A 132 -2.30 -16.14 -0.39
C ASN A 132 -1.37 -16.87 0.60
N ASP A 133 -1.54 -16.56 1.88
CA ASP A 133 -0.85 -17.20 2.99
C ASP A 133 0.69 -17.17 2.89
N SER A 134 1.25 -16.19 2.18
CA SER A 134 2.69 -16.13 1.88
C SER A 134 3.49 -15.35 2.92
N HIS A 135 2.87 -14.37 3.58
CA HIS A 135 3.54 -13.35 4.36
C HIS A 135 4.69 -12.65 3.61
N VAL A 136 4.59 -12.56 2.27
CA VAL A 136 5.49 -11.79 1.42
C VAL A 136 4.76 -10.56 0.93
N TYR A 137 5.23 -9.38 1.35
CA TYR A 137 4.57 -8.10 1.13
C TYR A 137 5.33 -7.23 0.15
N ARG A 138 4.62 -6.43 -0.65
CA ARG A 138 5.22 -5.58 -1.67
C ARG A 138 4.66 -4.16 -1.66
N PHE A 139 5.57 -3.22 -1.83
CA PHE A 139 5.29 -1.81 -2.08
C PHE A 139 6.18 -1.31 -3.23
N SER A 140 5.58 -0.85 -4.32
CA SER A 140 6.27 -0.53 -5.57
C SER A 140 5.82 0.82 -6.10
N GLY A 141 6.74 1.58 -6.68
CA GLY A 141 6.42 2.86 -7.30
C GLY A 141 7.65 3.61 -7.78
N LYS A 142 7.43 4.76 -8.39
CA LYS A 142 8.50 5.59 -8.91
C LYS A 142 9.18 6.36 -7.78
N ALA A 143 10.47 6.60 -7.92
CA ALA A 143 11.15 7.62 -7.14
C ALA A 143 10.66 9.02 -7.60
N SER A 144 10.38 9.90 -6.66
CA SER A 144 9.97 11.27 -6.93
C SER A 144 11.15 12.15 -7.32
N ASN A 145 10.88 13.34 -7.85
CA ASN A 145 11.84 14.42 -7.96
C ASN A 145 11.80 15.31 -6.70
N GLY A 146 12.20 14.74 -5.56
CA GLY A 146 12.19 15.43 -4.25
C GLY A 146 10.84 15.45 -3.53
N GLU A 147 10.76 16.22 -2.44
CA GLU A 147 9.62 16.22 -1.50
C GLU A 147 8.32 16.79 -2.04
N TYR A 148 8.40 17.66 -3.05
CA TYR A 148 7.23 18.39 -3.55
C TYR A 148 6.67 17.85 -4.87
N ASP A 149 7.13 16.68 -5.31
CA ASP A 149 6.62 16.04 -6.51
C ASP A 149 5.17 15.57 -6.34
N GLN A 150 4.32 16.01 -7.27
CA GLN A 150 2.89 15.67 -7.34
C GLN A 150 2.59 14.57 -8.35
N THR A 151 3.61 14.06 -9.04
CA THR A 151 3.45 13.05 -10.08
C THR A 151 2.85 11.79 -9.47
N VAL A 152 1.66 11.42 -9.96
CA VAL A 152 0.96 10.23 -9.52
C VAL A 152 1.84 8.98 -9.79
N GLY A 153 1.94 8.12 -8.79
CA GLY A 153 2.80 6.94 -8.79
C GLY A 153 4.21 7.17 -8.25
N THR A 154 4.61 8.39 -7.87
CA THR A 154 5.87 8.62 -7.15
C THR A 154 5.68 8.30 -5.66
N ARG A 155 6.17 7.15 -5.24
CA ARG A 155 5.88 6.59 -3.90
C ARG A 155 7.10 6.51 -3.00
N PHE A 156 8.28 6.71 -3.55
CA PHE A 156 9.53 6.82 -2.83
C PHE A 156 10.13 8.18 -3.10
N ARG A 157 10.63 8.87 -2.07
CA ARG A 157 11.34 10.12 -2.27
C ARG A 157 12.78 9.84 -2.67
N SER A 158 13.29 10.52 -3.70
CA SER A 158 14.60 10.19 -4.29
C SER A 158 15.79 10.45 -3.38
N ASP A 159 15.67 11.41 -2.48
CA ASP A 159 16.77 11.94 -1.69
C ASP A 159 16.68 11.56 -0.20
N TYR A 160 15.63 10.87 0.21
CA TYR A 160 15.40 10.53 1.61
C TYR A 160 14.34 9.44 1.76
N LEU A 161 14.64 8.48 2.60
CA LEU A 161 13.70 7.51 3.11
C LEU A 161 13.98 7.36 4.61
N SER A 162 12.92 7.31 5.42
CA SER A 162 12.97 6.91 6.82
C SER A 162 11.61 6.32 7.18
N PHE A 163 11.50 5.00 7.12
CA PHE A 163 10.24 4.31 7.29
C PHE A 163 10.40 3.00 8.04
N LYS A 164 9.28 2.47 8.54
CA LYS A 164 9.22 1.21 9.24
C LYS A 164 7.90 0.51 8.93
N TYR A 165 7.91 -0.82 9.01
CA TYR A 165 6.71 -1.63 8.94
C TYR A 165 6.28 -2.13 10.32
N PHE A 166 4.96 -2.35 10.43
CA PHE A 166 4.25 -2.63 11.65
C PHE A 166 3.24 -3.74 11.39
N GLY A 167 3.06 -4.63 12.36
CA GLY A 167 2.08 -5.71 12.31
C GLY A 167 0.65 -5.25 12.64
N GLN A 168 0.40 -3.95 12.76
CA GLN A 168 -0.92 -3.35 12.98
C GLN A 168 -0.91 -1.89 12.53
N ASP A 169 -2.10 -1.32 12.27
CA ASP A 169 -2.23 0.11 11.91
C ASP A 169 -2.05 1.02 13.12
N GLY A 170 -0.83 1.05 13.64
CA GLY A 170 -0.43 1.83 14.78
C GLY A 170 0.88 1.34 15.37
N TRP A 171 1.18 1.82 16.58
CA TRP A 171 2.39 1.42 17.31
C TRP A 171 2.29 -0.01 17.83
N GLY A 172 3.44 -0.69 17.95
CA GLY A 172 3.52 -2.07 18.41
C GLY A 172 3.67 -3.07 17.27
N ALA A 173 4.19 -4.27 17.59
CA ALA A 173 4.63 -5.27 16.62
C ALA A 173 5.41 -4.60 15.49
N GLU A 174 6.57 -4.01 15.80
CA GLU A 174 7.38 -3.27 14.83
C GLU A 174 8.39 -4.19 14.14
N LYS A 175 9.01 -3.73 13.04
CA LYS A 175 10.22 -4.34 12.44
C LYS A 175 11.15 -4.97 13.49
N GLY A 176 11.51 -6.23 13.28
CA GLY A 176 12.27 -7.09 14.19
C GLY A 176 11.42 -7.83 15.23
N LYS A 177 10.09 -7.77 15.10
CA LYS A 177 9.12 -8.41 16.00
C LYS A 177 7.93 -9.01 15.24
N MET A 178 8.07 -9.26 13.94
CA MET A 178 7.02 -9.83 13.09
C MET A 178 6.90 -11.32 13.39
N LEU A 179 5.71 -11.76 13.78
CA LEU A 179 5.34 -13.17 14.02
C LEU A 179 6.15 -13.89 15.13
N SER A 180 7.26 -13.29 15.59
CA SER A 180 8.14 -13.77 16.66
C SER A 180 8.72 -12.55 17.41
N PRO A 181 8.81 -12.57 18.76
CA PRO A 181 9.34 -11.45 19.54
C PRO A 181 10.83 -11.17 19.31
N ASP A 182 11.58 -12.18 18.85
CA ASP A 182 13.03 -12.14 18.65
C ASP A 182 13.41 -12.31 17.17
N ALA A 183 12.58 -11.78 16.27
CA ALA A 183 12.83 -11.88 14.84
C ALA A 183 14.08 -11.09 14.43
N THR A 184 14.84 -11.64 13.48
CA THR A 184 16.03 -10.99 12.93
C THR A 184 15.71 -10.32 11.61
N VAL A 185 16.25 -9.11 11.40
CA VAL A 185 16.07 -8.36 10.15
C VAL A 185 17.33 -8.50 9.30
N GLU A 186 17.17 -8.91 8.05
CA GLU A 186 18.24 -9.03 7.07
C GLU A 186 17.93 -8.16 5.84
N LEU A 187 18.86 -7.29 5.47
CA LEU A 187 18.82 -6.62 4.17
C LEU A 187 19.50 -7.52 3.13
N THR A 188 18.84 -7.76 2.00
CA THR A 188 19.51 -8.37 0.84
C THR A 188 20.66 -7.48 0.34
N ALA A 189 21.51 -8.00 -0.54
CA ALA A 189 22.57 -7.20 -1.17
C ALA A 189 22.02 -5.97 -1.93
N ASN A 190 20.88 -6.11 -2.61
CA ASN A 190 20.23 -5.00 -3.30
C ASN A 190 19.73 -3.95 -2.30
N ALA A 191 19.03 -4.39 -1.25
CA ALA A 191 18.55 -3.49 -0.21
C ALA A 191 19.71 -2.78 0.49
N ALA A 192 20.76 -3.49 0.88
CA ALA A 192 21.93 -2.93 1.56
C ALA A 192 22.77 -1.98 0.66
N ALA A 193 22.58 -2.03 -0.66
CA ALA A 193 23.16 -1.06 -1.58
C ALA A 193 22.45 0.30 -1.52
N LEU A 194 21.13 0.31 -1.22
CA LEU A 194 20.28 1.51 -1.26
C LEU A 194 19.84 2.00 0.12
N LEU A 195 19.69 1.10 1.09
CA LEU A 195 19.16 1.33 2.42
C LEU A 195 20.19 1.01 3.49
N LYS A 196 19.95 1.56 4.68
CA LYS A 196 20.58 1.17 5.95
C LYS A 196 19.49 0.93 6.99
N ASP A 197 19.77 0.04 7.93
CA ASP A 197 18.95 -0.14 9.12
C ASP A 197 19.58 0.65 10.29
N ALA A 198 18.90 1.69 10.75
CA ALA A 198 19.32 2.52 11.88
C ALA A 198 18.20 2.64 12.92
N GLY A 199 17.40 1.58 13.07
CA GLY A 199 16.13 1.58 13.79
C GLY A 199 14.95 1.69 12.82
N ASP A 200 15.00 2.68 11.94
CA ASP A 200 14.18 2.76 10.72
C ASP A 200 14.95 2.19 9.52
N LEU A 201 14.23 1.78 8.48
CA LEU A 201 14.80 1.58 7.17
C LEU A 201 14.98 2.96 6.53
N MET A 202 16.25 3.36 6.39
CA MET A 202 16.62 4.68 5.88
C MET A 202 17.34 4.57 4.55
N LEU A 203 17.25 5.59 3.72
CA LEU A 203 18.13 5.71 2.56
C LEU A 203 19.58 5.76 3.04
N LYS A 204 20.45 4.99 2.38
CA LYS A 204 21.87 4.91 2.74
C LYS A 204 22.57 6.25 2.48
N ASP A 205 23.53 6.59 3.31
CA ASP A 205 24.24 7.88 3.19
C ASP A 205 24.93 7.99 1.83
N GLY A 206 24.74 9.15 1.17
CA GLY A 206 25.28 9.42 -0.16
C GLY A 206 24.56 8.73 -1.31
N VAL A 207 23.53 7.91 -1.05
CA VAL A 207 22.68 7.31 -2.09
C VAL A 207 21.54 8.26 -2.45
N GLN A 208 21.22 8.32 -3.74
CA GLN A 208 19.98 8.89 -4.25
C GLN A 208 19.32 7.87 -5.16
N LEU A 209 17.99 7.76 -5.08
CA LEU A 209 17.22 7.04 -6.08
C LEU A 209 17.13 7.89 -7.36
N VAL A 210 17.04 7.24 -8.51
CA VAL A 210 16.92 7.91 -9.80
C VAL A 210 15.47 8.39 -9.97
N PRO A 211 15.18 9.70 -10.02
CA PRO A 211 13.80 10.19 -10.20
C PRO A 211 13.14 9.57 -11.43
N GLY A 212 11.88 9.19 -11.29
CA GLY A 212 11.08 8.54 -12.34
C GLY A 212 11.35 7.04 -12.52
N ALA A 213 12.47 6.49 -12.01
CA ALA A 213 12.70 5.05 -12.03
C ALA A 213 11.79 4.33 -11.03
N THR A 214 11.33 3.13 -11.40
CA THR A 214 10.51 2.29 -10.54
C THR A 214 11.39 1.54 -9.55
N TYR A 215 10.95 1.49 -8.29
CA TYR A 215 11.56 0.72 -7.23
C TYR A 215 10.55 -0.22 -6.63
N VAL A 216 11.04 -1.34 -6.10
CA VAL A 216 10.25 -2.38 -5.46
C VAL A 216 10.83 -2.66 -4.09
N LEU A 217 10.03 -2.45 -3.05
CA LEU A 217 10.28 -2.91 -1.69
C LEU A 217 9.54 -4.23 -1.47
N THR A 218 10.26 -5.24 -1.01
CA THR A 218 9.69 -6.52 -0.57
C THR A 218 10.06 -6.77 0.88
N ILE A 219 9.05 -7.13 1.67
CA ILE A 219 9.20 -7.54 3.07
C ILE A 219 8.74 -8.98 3.14
N ASP A 220 9.70 -9.90 3.21
CA ASP A 220 9.44 -11.34 3.26
C ASP A 220 9.52 -11.82 4.71
N LEU A 221 8.37 -12.27 5.21
CA LEU A 221 8.15 -12.81 6.55
C LEU A 221 7.72 -14.29 6.49
N SER A 222 7.94 -14.96 5.35
CA SER A 222 7.53 -16.35 5.12
C SER A 222 8.27 -17.36 6.01
N VAL A 223 9.41 -16.95 6.58
CA VAL A 223 10.21 -17.73 7.53
C VAL A 223 10.05 -17.15 8.93
N LEU A 224 9.45 -17.93 9.84
CA LEU A 224 9.25 -17.51 11.23
C LEU A 224 10.57 -17.08 11.89
N GLY A 225 10.59 -15.90 12.51
CA GLY A 225 11.77 -15.34 13.17
C GLY A 225 12.80 -14.72 12.23
N LYS A 226 12.51 -14.63 10.92
CA LYS A 226 13.35 -13.95 9.93
C LYS A 226 12.52 -12.98 9.11
N GLU A 227 13.01 -11.74 9.01
CA GLU A 227 12.42 -10.67 8.21
C GLU A 227 13.44 -10.29 7.13
N THR A 228 13.21 -10.71 5.89
CA THR A 228 14.12 -10.42 4.78
C THR A 228 13.60 -9.23 3.98
N ILE A 229 14.42 -8.20 3.85
CA ILE A 229 14.06 -6.95 3.16
C ILE A 229 14.85 -6.82 1.89
N ASP A 230 14.14 -6.79 0.76
CA ASP A 230 14.70 -6.51 -0.54
C ASP A 230 14.22 -5.14 -1.03
N PHE A 231 15.12 -4.36 -1.63
CA PHE A 231 14.79 -3.08 -2.22
C PHE A 231 15.69 -2.82 -3.41
N TYR A 232 15.12 -2.70 -4.60
CA TYR A 232 15.87 -2.56 -5.84
C TYR A 232 15.16 -1.65 -6.83
N LYS A 233 15.94 -1.09 -7.75
CA LYS A 233 15.44 -0.43 -8.95
C LYS A 233 14.98 -1.50 -9.94
N GLN A 234 13.74 -1.45 -10.37
CA GLN A 234 13.21 -2.30 -11.43
C GLN A 234 13.71 -1.78 -12.78
N ASP A 235 14.29 -2.68 -13.57
CA ASP A 235 14.78 -2.40 -14.93
C ASP A 235 13.64 -2.15 -15.92
#